data_AF-A0A1G0XEV9-F1
#
_entry.id   AF-A0A1G0XEV9-F1
#
_cell.length_a   1.000
_cell.length_b   1.000
_cell.length_c   1.000
_cell.angle_alpha   90.00
_cell.angle_beta   90.00
_cell.angle_gamma   90.00
#
_symmetry.space_group_name_H-M   'P 1'
#
loop_
_entity.id
_entity.type
_entity.pdbx_description
1 polymer ?
#
loop_
_entity_poly.entity_id
_entity_poly.type
_entity_poly.pdbx_seq_one_letter_code
_entity_poly.pdbx_strand_id
1 'polypeptide(L)'
;MKKSRKRRSGGQAIVEYIIIIVIVAVAALTVMGIFSDRIRTIIAGVATTFGAEGASDEVSTSSVEILKTMDAEGIDTDTGN
;
A
#
# COMPACT_ATOMS: atom_id res chain seq x y z
N MET A 1 10.59 17.98 -54.31
CA MET A 1 10.70 18.37 -52.88
C MET A 1 11.23 17.19 -52.08
N LYS A 2 12.49 17.26 -51.61
CA LYS A 2 13.15 16.15 -50.91
C LYS A 2 12.78 16.23 -49.42
N LYS A 3 11.90 15.34 -48.93
CA LYS A 3 11.60 15.19 -47.49
C LYS A 3 12.89 14.74 -46.79
N SER A 4 13.50 15.65 -46.03
CA SER A 4 14.60 15.30 -45.12
C SER A 4 14.03 14.37 -44.04
N ARG A 5 14.31 13.07 -44.15
CA ARG A 5 14.17 12.18 -42.99
C ARG A 5 15.23 12.63 -41.99
N LYS A 6 14.83 13.37 -40.96
CA LYS A 6 15.67 13.64 -39.78
C LYS A 6 16.26 12.30 -39.34
N ARG A 7 17.58 12.13 -39.49
CA ARG A 7 18.31 10.99 -38.94
C ARG A 7 18.10 11.04 -37.44
N ARG A 8 17.39 10.06 -36.89
CA ARG A 8 17.23 9.86 -35.45
C ARG A 8 18.64 9.66 -34.89
N SER A 9 19.12 10.63 -34.12
CA SER A 9 20.38 10.50 -33.37
C SER A 9 20.22 9.33 -32.41
N GLY A 10 21.20 8.42 -32.38
CA GLY A 10 21.10 7.09 -31.75
C GLY A 10 20.80 7.07 -30.24
N GLY A 11 20.77 8.22 -29.57
CA GLY A 11 20.38 8.36 -28.16
C GLY A 11 19.07 9.14 -27.91
N GLN A 12 18.44 9.72 -28.93
CA GLN A 12 17.20 10.48 -28.72
C GLN A 12 16.02 9.55 -28.35
N ALA A 13 15.96 8.36 -28.97
CA ALA A 13 14.88 7.41 -28.72
C ALA A 13 14.90 6.84 -27.29
N ILE A 14 16.08 6.61 -26.70
CA ILE A 14 16.19 6.06 -25.35
C ILE A 14 15.83 7.11 -24.29
N VAL A 15 16.23 8.36 -24.49
CA VAL A 15 15.88 9.47 -23.60
C VAL A 15 14.39 9.78 -23.65
N GLU A 16 13.79 9.81 -24.85
CA GLU A 16 12.36 10.03 -25.01
C GLU A 16 11.53 8.94 -24.31
N TYR A 17 11.94 7.69 -24.43
CA TYR A 17 11.30 6.57 -23.73
C TYR A 17 11.37 6.71 -22.21
N ILE A 18 12.54 7.07 -21.67
CA ILE A 18 12.72 7.29 -20.22
C ILE A 18 11.82 8.43 -19.73
N ILE A 19 11.75 9.55 -20.47
CA ILE A 19 10.89 10.68 -20.10
C ILE A 19 9.43 10.25 -20.05
N ILE A 20 8.94 9.50 -21.05
CA ILE A 20 7.57 9.01 -21.08
C ILE A 20 7.30 8.10 -19.87
N ILE A 21 8.20 7.17 -19.54
CA ILE A 21 8.06 6.31 -18.35
C ILE A 21 7.95 7.14 -17.08
N VAL A 22 8.84 8.12 -16.91
CA VAL A 22 8.85 8.97 -15.69
C VAL A 22 7.53 9.72 -15.55
N ILE A 23 7.01 10.27 -16.65
CA ILE A 23 5.71 10.97 -16.63
C ILE A 23 4.59 10.02 -16.18
N VAL A 24 4.54 8.81 -16.74
CA VAL A 24 3.52 7.81 -16.37
C VAL A 24 3.68 7.37 -14.91
N ALA A 25 4.91 7.17 -14.43
CA ALA A 25 5.19 6.77 -13.06
C ALA A 25 4.75 7.84 -12.05
N VAL A 26 5.06 9.11 -12.30
CA VAL A 26 4.63 10.23 -11.45
C VAL A 26 3.10 10.32 -11.42
N ALA A 27 2.43 10.20 -12.56
CA ALA A 27 0.97 10.16 -12.61
C ALA A 27 0.42 8.97 -11.80
N ALA A 28 0.98 7.78 -11.94
CA ALA A 28 0.56 6.58 -11.21
C ALA A 28 0.72 6.74 -9.69
N LEU A 29 1.80 7.37 -9.20
CA LEU A 29 1.99 7.64 -7.78
C LEU A 29 0.87 8.52 -7.21
N THR A 30 0.46 9.56 -7.95
CA THR A 30 -0.63 10.44 -7.51
C THR A 30 -1.97 9.70 -7.45
N VAL A 31 -2.28 8.89 -8.45
CA VAL A 31 -3.48 8.06 -8.49
C VAL A 31 -3.44 7.03 -7.37
N MET A 32 -2.30 6.39 -7.14
CA MET A 32 -2.14 5.37 -6.10
C MET A 32 -2.29 5.95 -4.69
N GLY A 33 -1.86 7.20 -4.45
CA GLY A 33 -2.12 7.88 -3.18
C GLY A 33 -3.62 8.02 -2.90
N ILE A 34 -4.38 8.58 -3.85
CA ILE A 34 -5.84 8.78 -3.72
C ILE A 34 -6.58 7.44 -3.68
N PHE A 35 -6.11 6.46 -4.46
CA PHE A 35 -6.71 5.14 -4.54
C PHE A 35 -6.42 4.26 -3.31
N SER A 36 -5.29 4.47 -2.62
CA SER A 36 -4.95 3.73 -1.39
C SER A 36 -6.00 3.94 -0.30
N ASP A 37 -6.47 5.18 -0.12
CA ASP A 37 -7.52 5.48 0.86
C ASP A 37 -8.83 4.77 0.52
N ARG A 38 -9.19 4.72 -0.77
CA ARG A 38 -10.38 3.99 -1.25
C ARG A 38 -10.26 2.49 -1.01
N ILE A 39 -9.09 1.90 -1.28
CA ILE A 39 -8.81 0.50 -0.94
C ILE A 39 -8.96 0.27 0.55
N ARG A 40 -8.39 1.13 1.41
CA ARG A 40 -8.52 0.98 2.87
C ARG A 40 -9.98 1.05 3.32
N THR A 41 -10.77 1.98 2.80
CA THR A 41 -12.20 2.08 3.13
C THR A 41 -12.96 0.82 2.72
N ILE A 42 -12.69 0.29 1.51
CA ILE A 42 -13.34 -0.94 1.04
C ILE A 42 -12.92 -2.13 1.90
N ILE A 43 -11.62 -2.28 2.20
CA ILE A 43 -11.13 -3.36 3.06
C ILE A 43 -11.72 -3.24 4.46
N ALA A 44 -11.78 -2.04 5.04
CA ALA A 44 -12.40 -1.81 6.35
C ALA A 44 -13.90 -2.14 6.34
N GLY A 45 -14.62 -1.74 5.28
CA GLY A 45 -16.04 -2.08 5.11
C GLY A 45 -16.27 -3.58 4.97
N VAL A 46 -15.47 -4.25 4.15
CA VAL A 46 -15.51 -5.71 3.97
C VAL A 46 -15.15 -6.41 5.28
N ALA A 47 -14.08 -6.01 5.96
CA ALA A 47 -13.70 -6.54 7.27
C ALA A 47 -14.79 -6.33 8.32
N THR A 48 -15.53 -5.22 8.29
CA THR A 48 -16.69 -5.00 9.17
C THR A 48 -17.84 -5.96 8.82
N THR A 49 -18.10 -6.19 7.53
CA THR A 49 -19.18 -7.10 7.10
C THR A 49 -18.86 -8.60 7.28
N PHE A 50 -17.57 -8.98 7.21
CA PHE A 50 -17.13 -10.37 7.35
C PHE A 50 -16.62 -10.69 8.78
N GLY A 51 -16.14 -9.69 9.51
CA GLY A 51 -15.60 -9.79 10.88
C GLY A 51 -16.62 -9.54 11.99
N ALA A 52 -17.92 -9.53 11.66
CA ALA A 52 -19.07 -9.40 12.55
C ALA A 52 -19.36 -7.98 13.08
N GLU A 53 -20.66 -7.72 13.30
CA GLU A 53 -21.30 -6.56 13.95
C GLU A 53 -20.86 -6.35 15.43
N GLY A 54 -19.60 -6.61 15.80
CA GLY A 54 -19.16 -6.59 17.19
C GLY A 54 -17.67 -6.47 17.47
N ALA A 55 -16.79 -6.39 16.46
CA ALA A 55 -15.33 -6.29 16.71
C ALA A 55 -14.82 -4.86 16.98
N SER A 56 -15.71 -3.90 17.26
CA SER A 56 -15.33 -2.51 17.52
C SER A 56 -14.73 -2.27 18.91
N ASP A 57 -14.84 -3.23 19.84
CA ASP A 57 -14.28 -3.11 21.20
C ASP A 57 -12.89 -3.76 21.37
N GLU A 58 -12.45 -4.62 20.44
CA GLU A 58 -11.18 -5.36 20.59
C GLU A 58 -9.99 -4.73 19.84
N VAL A 59 -10.17 -3.54 19.25
CA VAL A 59 -9.10 -2.76 18.60
C VAL A 59 -8.67 -1.54 19.44
N SER A 60 -9.10 -1.47 20.70
CA SER A 60 -8.60 -0.47 21.66
C SER A 60 -7.48 -1.03 22.56
N THR A 61 -7.20 -2.33 22.49
CA THR A 61 -6.03 -2.93 23.16
C THR A 61 -4.81 -2.69 22.28
N SER A 62 -4.11 -1.59 22.56
CA SER A 62 -2.85 -1.22 21.94
C SER A 62 -1.90 -2.42 21.85
N SER A 63 -1.37 -2.71 20.66
CA SER A 63 -0.35 -3.76 20.49
C SER A 63 0.88 -3.53 21.38
N VAL A 64 1.09 -2.29 21.84
CA VAL A 64 2.14 -1.92 22.81
C VAL A 64 1.85 -2.52 24.20
N GLU A 65 0.59 -2.68 24.58
CA GLU A 65 0.19 -3.29 25.84
C GLU A 65 0.38 -4.81 25.80
N ILE A 66 -0.02 -5.47 24.71
CA ILE A 66 0.24 -6.91 24.47
C ILE A 66 1.76 -7.20 24.42
N LEU A 67 2.54 -6.33 23.78
CA LEU A 67 4.01 -6.47 23.78
C LEU A 67 4.64 -6.25 25.15
N LYS A 68 4.02 -5.44 26.02
CA LYS A 68 4.46 -5.25 27.41
C LYS A 68 4.09 -6.43 28.30
N THR A 69 2.98 -7.13 28.03
CA THR A 69 2.63 -8.37 28.75
C THR A 69 3.35 -9.60 28.21
N MET A 70 4.08 -9.49 27.10
CA MET A 70 4.84 -10.58 26.48
C MET A 70 6.34 -10.55 26.78
N ASP A 71 6.84 -9.62 27.61
CA ASP A 71 8.25 -9.55 27.95
C ASP A 71 8.58 -10.38 29.21
N ALA A 72 9.55 -11.28 29.04
CA ALA A 72 10.23 -12.16 29.99
C ALA A 72 9.52 -13.40 30.59
N GLU A 73 8.20 -13.41 30.78
CA GLU A 73 7.49 -14.60 31.28
C GLU A 73 6.48 -15.05 30.23
N GLY A 74 6.86 -16.06 29.44
CA GLY A 74 6.01 -16.61 28.38
C GLY A 74 4.62 -16.96 28.90
N ILE A 75 3.62 -16.93 27.99
CA ILE A 75 2.21 -17.18 28.30
C ILE A 75 2.05 -18.41 29.20
N ASP A 76 1.83 -18.16 30.50
CA ASP A 76 1.61 -19.25 31.44
C ASP A 76 0.17 -19.71 31.23
N THR A 77 0.01 -20.73 30.39
CA THR A 77 -1.24 -21.48 30.27
C THR A 77 -1.39 -22.39 31.49
N ASP A 78 -1.34 -21.85 32.70
CA ASP A 78 -1.81 -22.56 33.89
C ASP A 78 -3.31 -22.32 34.01
N THR A 79 -4.06 -23.11 33.25
CA THR A 79 -5.50 -23.25 33.44
C THR A 79 -5.72 -24.20 34.63
N GLY A 80 -5.43 -23.69 35.83
CA GLY A 80 -5.63 -24.39 37.10
C GLY A 80 -6.97 -24.02 37.75
N ASN A 81 -7.96 -24.91 37.60
CA ASN A 81 -9.23 -25.06 38.33
C ASN A 81 -10.19 -23.87 38.42
#